data_AF-A0A543GE57-F1
#
_entry.id   AF-A0A543GE57-F1
#
_cell.length_a   1.000
_cell.length_b   1.000
_cell.length_c   1.000
_cell.angle_alpha   90.00
_cell.angle_beta   90.00
_cell.angle_gamma   90.00
#
_symmetry.space_group_name_H-M   'P 1'
#
loop_
_entity.id
_entity.type
_entity.pdbx_description
1 polymer ?
#
loop_
_entity_poly.entity_id
_entity_poly.type
_entity_poly.pdbx_seq_one_letter_code
_entity_poly.pdbx_strand_id
1 'polypeptide(L)'
;MRVREVEELSGRSGTTRFVLRDDEDNEYTTFRERIGREAMRFRGKRAHIQFHEEERRGFRNVYLDAIAPAPEPASESERPREAQPADESAWDTAVEAAPWIIGTREPQEAVPPEELYERLHPFKELVADDIRRAGSDDDEPDRS
;
A
#
# COMPACT_ATOMS: atom_id res chain seq x y z
N MET A 1 4.91 10.83 15.41
CA MET A 1 4.17 10.38 16.59
C MET A 1 4.99 9.40 17.41
N ARG A 2 4.95 9.52 18.73
CA ARG A 2 5.47 8.50 19.66
C ARG A 2 4.31 7.81 20.35
N VAL A 3 4.32 6.48 20.39
CA VAL A 3 3.33 5.73 21.16
C VAL A 3 3.70 5.82 22.63
N ARG A 4 2.87 6.48 23.44
CA ARG A 4 3.09 6.60 24.88
C ARG A 4 2.68 5.32 25.59
N GLU A 5 1.50 4.82 25.27
CA GLU A 5 0.92 3.66 25.95
C GLU A 5 0.00 2.87 25.02
N VAL A 6 -0.10 1.57 25.28
CA VAL A 6 -1.10 0.69 24.68
C VAL A 6 -1.69 -0.16 25.79
N GLU A 7 -3.01 -0.07 25.98
CA GLU A 7 -3.76 -0.86 26.94
C GLU A 7 -4.52 -1.98 26.23
N GLU A 8 -4.55 -3.16 26.85
CA GLU A 8 -5.39 -4.28 26.43
C GLU A 8 -6.50 -4.48 27.46
N LEU A 9 -7.75 -4.35 27.02
CA LEU A 9 -8.95 -4.41 27.85
C LEU A 9 -9.82 -5.57 27.37
N SER A 10 -9.86 -6.66 28.13
CA SER A 10 -10.74 -7.79 27.84
C SER A 10 -12.14 -7.55 28.41
N GLY A 11 -13.15 -7.51 27.54
CA GLY A 11 -14.55 -7.39 27.91
C GLY A 11 -15.13 -8.70 28.44
N ARG A 12 -16.23 -8.61 29.21
CA ARG A 12 -16.95 -9.77 29.78
C ARG A 12 -17.48 -10.75 28.73
N SER A 13 -17.65 -10.31 27.49
CA SER A 13 -18.09 -11.11 26.35
C SER A 13 -16.95 -11.86 25.61
N GLY A 14 -15.70 -11.75 26.08
CA GLY A 14 -14.52 -12.28 25.39
C GLY A 14 -13.98 -11.35 24.30
N THR A 15 -14.54 -10.15 24.14
CA THR A 15 -14.05 -9.16 23.17
C THR A 15 -12.87 -8.39 23.77
N THR A 16 -11.70 -8.46 23.15
CA THR A 16 -10.53 -7.66 23.55
C THR A 16 -10.48 -6.34 22.79
N ARG A 17 -10.38 -5.23 23.53
CA ARG A 17 -10.19 -3.89 23.00
C ARG A 17 -8.77 -3.44 23.29
N PHE A 18 -8.09 -2.91 22.28
CA PHE A 18 -6.80 -2.24 22.44
C PHE A 18 -6.98 -0.74 22.33
N VAL A 19 -6.37 0.01 23.24
CA VAL A 19 -6.39 1.48 23.25
C VAL A 19 -4.95 1.98 23.19
N LEU A 20 -4.59 2.64 22.10
CA LEU A 20 -3.30 3.29 21.91
C LEU A 20 -3.42 4.78 22.27
N ARG A 21 -2.47 5.28 23.07
CA ARG A 21 -2.28 6.71 23.32
C ARG A 21 -0.94 7.16 22.78
N ASP A 22 -0.92 8.27 22.06
CA ASP A 22 0.30 8.91 21.59
C ASP A 22 0.85 9.96 22.57
N ASP A 23 1.85 10.72 22.13
CA ASP A 23 2.48 11.81 22.86
C ASP A 23 1.69 13.13 22.84
N GLU A 24 0.62 13.20 22.05
CA GLU A 24 -0.26 14.36 21.90
C GLU A 24 -1.62 14.13 22.60
N ASP A 25 -1.75 13.07 23.40
CA ASP A 25 -2.98 12.64 24.07
C ASP A 25 -4.12 12.20 23.13
N ASN A 26 -3.84 11.87 21.87
CA ASN A 26 -4.83 11.25 20.98
C ASN A 26 -5.02 9.77 21.33
N GLU A 27 -6.28 9.32 21.33
CA GLU A 27 -6.65 7.92 21.59
C GLU A 27 -7.11 7.21 20.32
N TYR A 28 -6.56 6.02 20.07
CA TYR A 28 -6.92 5.17 18.93
C TYR A 28 -7.35 3.80 19.42
N THR A 29 -8.51 3.34 18.98
CA THR A 29 -9.09 2.07 19.44
C THR A 29 -9.08 1.01 18.35
N THR A 30 -8.77 -0.24 18.69
CA THR A 30 -9.04 -1.37 17.79
C THR A 30 -9.52 -2.60 18.54
N PHE A 31 -10.36 -3.40 17.89
CA PHE A 31 -10.78 -4.72 18.36
C PHE A 31 -10.08 -5.84 17.58
N ARG A 32 -9.25 -5.49 16.58
CA ARG A 32 -8.52 -6.46 15.79
C ARG A 32 -7.25 -6.84 16.55
N GLU A 33 -7.20 -8.06 17.07
CA GLU A 33 -6.07 -8.54 17.87
C GLU A 33 -4.71 -8.39 17.19
N ARG A 34 -4.63 -8.63 15.87
CA ARG A 34 -3.39 -8.49 15.11
C ARG A 34 -2.81 -7.08 15.23
N ILE A 35 -3.65 -6.05 15.04
CA ILE A 35 -3.26 -4.65 15.12
C ILE A 35 -2.93 -4.28 16.58
N GLY A 36 -3.73 -4.73 17.54
CA GLY A 36 -3.48 -4.49 18.96
C GLY A 36 -2.14 -5.03 19.44
N ARG A 37 -1.82 -6.28 19.09
CA ARG A 37 -0.53 -6.91 19.40
C ARG A 37 0.64 -6.22 18.70
N GLU A 38 0.42 -5.71 17.49
CA GLU A 38 1.43 -4.93 16.76
C GLU A 38 1.68 -3.59 17.46
N ALA A 39 0.62 -2.87 17.83
CA ALA A 39 0.68 -1.62 18.59
C ALA A 39 1.49 -1.76 19.89
N MET A 40 1.29 -2.85 20.63
CA MET A 40 2.05 -3.15 21.85
C MET A 40 3.58 -3.13 21.63
N ARG A 41 4.07 -3.55 20.45
CA ARG A 41 5.52 -3.57 20.13
C ARG A 41 6.10 -2.18 19.92
N PHE A 42 5.25 -1.18 19.67
CA PHE A 42 5.61 0.21 19.45
C PHE A 42 5.53 1.07 20.70
N ARG A 43 5.11 0.54 21.86
CA ARG A 43 5.09 1.29 23.12
C ARG A 43 6.46 1.94 23.40
N GLY A 44 6.46 3.25 23.63
CA GLY A 44 7.65 4.07 23.84
C GLY A 44 8.44 4.42 22.57
N LYS A 45 8.03 3.94 21.38
CA LYS A 45 8.73 4.14 20.10
C LYS A 45 7.98 5.11 19.19
N ARG A 46 8.69 5.64 18.20
CA ARG A 46 8.05 6.39 17.11
C ARG A 46 7.37 5.42 16.14
N ALA A 47 6.16 5.77 15.72
CA ALA A 47 5.38 4.98 14.79
C ALA A 47 4.60 5.89 13.83
N HIS A 48 4.28 5.36 12.66
CA HIS A 48 3.26 5.87 11.77
C HIS A 48 1.93 5.16 12.11
N ILE A 49 0.90 5.92 12.42
CA ILE A 49 -0.42 5.42 12.83
C ILE A 49 -1.42 5.75 11.73
N GLN A 50 -2.09 4.73 11.20
CA GLN A 50 -3.20 4.88 10.26
C GLN A 50 -4.51 4.64 11.01
N PHE A 51 -5.46 5.53 10.79
CA PHE A 51 -6.73 5.51 11.50
C PHE A 51 -7.87 6.07 10.64
N HIS A 52 -9.10 5.68 10.99
CA HIS A 52 -10.31 6.32 10.49
C HIS A 52 -11.16 6.83 11.66
N GLU A 53 -11.99 7.81 11.36
CA GLU A 53 -12.94 8.37 12.31
C GLU A 53 -14.36 7.95 11.92
N GLU A 54 -15.18 7.63 12.91
CA GLU A 54 -16.59 7.32 12.72
C GLU A 54 -17.45 8.11 13.71
N GLU A 55 -18.41 8.86 13.19
CA GLU A 55 -19.41 9.53 14.02
C GLU A 55 -20.61 8.62 14.26
N ARG A 56 -20.87 8.29 15.54
CA ARG A 56 -22.05 7.53 15.95
C ARG A 56 -22.70 8.18 17.15
N ARG A 57 -24.00 8.46 17.04
CA ARG A 57 -24.82 9.02 18.14
C ARG A 57 -24.23 10.30 18.76
N GLY A 58 -23.59 11.14 17.94
CA GLY A 58 -22.93 12.38 18.39
C GLY A 58 -21.54 12.19 19.01
N PHE A 59 -20.99 10.98 18.99
CA PHE A 59 -19.62 10.70 19.42
C PHE A 59 -18.72 10.40 18.23
N ARG A 60 -17.54 11.00 18.21
CA ARG A 60 -16.49 10.74 17.22
C ARG A 60 -15.55 9.66 17.76
N ASN A 61 -15.62 8.48 17.16
CA ASN A 61 -14.78 7.34 17.52
C ASN A 61 -13.59 7.29 16.57
N VAL A 62 -12.38 7.12 17.11
CA VAL A 62 -11.16 7.03 16.31
C VAL A 62 -10.65 5.59 16.37
N TYR A 63 -10.55 4.95 15.22
CA TYR A 63 -10.20 3.55 15.11
C TYR A 63 -8.82 3.35 14.49
N LEU A 64 -8.00 2.52 15.13
CA LEU A 64 -6.67 2.16 14.65
C LEU A 64 -6.77 1.06 13.58
N ASP A 65 -6.32 1.39 12.37
CA ASP A 65 -6.34 0.50 11.20
C ASP A 65 -5.00 -0.18 10.93
N ALA A 66 -3.90 0.53 11.19
CA ALA A 66 -2.55 0.00 11.08
C ALA A 66 -1.55 0.82 11.89
N ILE A 67 -0.44 0.21 12.24
CA ILE A 67 0.70 0.87 12.85
C ILE A 67 1.99 0.33 12.25
N ALA A 68 2.89 1.22 11.87
CA ALA A 68 4.18 0.88 11.25
C ALA A 68 5.31 1.67 11.91
N PRO A 69 6.59 1.26 11.75
CA PRO A 69 7.72 2.08 12.16
C PRO A 69 7.65 3.46 11.52
N ALA A 70 7.95 4.52 12.29
CA ALA A 70 8.11 5.83 11.69
C ALA A 70 9.38 5.84 10.81
N PRO A 71 9.36 6.51 9.64
CA PRO A 71 10.59 6.74 8.90
C PRO A 71 11.62 7.44 9.81
N GLU A 72 12.85 6.93 9.81
CA GLU A 72 13.95 7.58 10.49
C GLU A 72 14.16 8.96 9.87
N PRO A 73 14.33 10.03 10.68
CA PRO A 73 14.80 11.28 10.11
C PRO A 73 16.15 10.98 9.47
N ALA A 74 16.32 11.31 8.20
CA ALA A 74 17.60 11.18 7.51
C ALA A 74 18.67 11.88 8.35
N SER A 75 19.46 11.10 9.08
CA SER A 75 20.62 11.61 9.78
C SER A 75 21.57 12.15 8.70
N GLU A 76 22.03 13.38 8.87
CA GLU A 76 23.02 14.10 8.06
C GLU A 76 24.43 13.43 8.09
N SER A 77 24.48 12.10 8.07
CA SER A 77 25.71 11.28 8.10
C SER A 77 25.86 10.40 6.86
N GLU A 78 25.03 10.56 5.84
CA GLU A 78 25.29 10.00 4.52
C GLU A 78 25.65 11.14 3.56
N ARG A 79 26.96 11.32 3.35
CA ARG A 79 27.51 11.98 2.16
C ARG A 79 26.79 11.42 0.92
N PRO A 80 26.59 12.22 -0.14
CA PRO A 80 25.76 11.83 -1.27
C PRO A 80 26.27 10.51 -1.84
N ARG A 81 25.46 9.44 -1.74
CA ARG A 81 25.63 8.30 -2.63
C ARG A 81 25.39 8.88 -4.02
N GLU A 82 26.50 8.95 -4.75
CA GLU A 82 26.61 8.94 -6.19
C GLU A 82 25.28 8.60 -6.85
N ALA A 83 24.80 9.52 -7.70
CA ALA A 83 23.53 9.44 -8.39
C ALA A 83 23.29 8.01 -8.89
N GLN A 84 22.30 7.34 -8.30
CA GLN A 84 21.81 6.08 -8.84
C GLN A 84 21.39 6.33 -10.29
N PRO A 85 21.77 5.47 -11.24
CA PRO A 85 21.41 5.65 -12.64
C PRO A 85 19.90 5.77 -12.75
N ALA A 86 19.42 6.81 -13.42
CA ALA A 86 18.00 7.16 -13.53
C ALA A 86 17.10 6.00 -14.01
N ASP A 87 17.70 5.00 -14.64
CA ASP A 87 17.03 3.77 -15.07
C ASP A 87 16.51 2.92 -13.90
N GLU A 88 17.20 2.88 -12.75
CA GLU A 88 16.71 2.14 -11.57
C GLU A 88 15.53 2.86 -10.89
N SER A 89 15.52 4.20 -10.90
CA SER A 89 14.45 5.02 -10.32
C SER A 89 13.16 5.03 -11.16
N ALA A 90 13.27 4.84 -12.47
CA ALA A 90 12.12 4.74 -13.36
C ALA A 90 11.29 3.46 -13.10
N TRP A 91 11.96 2.34 -12.83
CA TRP A 91 11.29 1.08 -12.45
C TRP A 91 10.63 1.19 -11.08
N ASP A 92 11.28 1.80 -10.09
CA ASP A 92 10.68 2.02 -8.76
C ASP A 92 9.44 2.93 -8.84
N THR A 93 9.52 4.02 -9.61
CA THR A 93 8.38 4.93 -9.79
C THR A 93 7.22 4.27 -10.54
N ALA A 94 7.51 3.41 -11.53
CA ALA A 94 6.48 2.62 -12.21
C ALA A 94 5.83 1.59 -11.30
N VAL A 95 6.58 0.98 -10.38
CA VAL A 95 6.08 0.04 -9.36
C VAL A 95 5.24 0.77 -8.30
N GLU A 96 5.65 1.96 -7.87
CA GLU A 96 4.89 2.79 -6.91
C GLU A 96 3.61 3.40 -7.49
N ALA A 97 3.56 3.64 -8.81
CA ALA A 97 2.35 4.12 -9.49
C ALA A 97 1.37 2.99 -9.85
N ALA A 98 1.82 1.74 -9.86
CA ALA A 98 0.99 0.57 -10.18
C ALA A 98 -0.30 0.44 -9.35
N PRO A 99 -0.35 0.79 -8.04
CA PRO A 99 -1.59 0.72 -7.25
C PRO A 99 -2.70 1.65 -7.74
N TRP A 100 -2.37 2.70 -8.50
CA TRP A 100 -3.34 3.67 -9.03
C TRP A 100 -3.67 3.45 -10.51
N ILE A 101 -2.95 2.56 -11.19
CA ILE A 101 -3.12 2.31 -12.64
C ILE A 101 -3.88 1.00 -12.93
N ILE A 102 -3.87 -0.01 -12.05
CA ILE A 102 -4.63 -1.25 -12.25
C ILE A 102 -5.26 -1.69 -10.92
N GLY A 103 -6.58 -1.88 -10.94
CA GLY A 103 -7.32 -2.44 -9.81
C GLY A 103 -6.66 -3.73 -9.30
N THR A 104 -6.43 -3.76 -7.98
CA THR A 104 -5.99 -4.90 -7.15
C THR A 104 -5.33 -6.07 -7.89
N ARG A 105 -4.00 -6.16 -7.77
CA ARG A 105 -3.13 -7.20 -8.37
C ARG A 105 -3.50 -8.65 -8.01
N GLU A 106 -4.30 -8.85 -6.97
CA GLU A 106 -4.76 -10.16 -6.56
C GLU A 106 -6.19 -10.35 -7.06
N PRO A 107 -6.43 -11.28 -8.01
CA PRO A 107 -7.79 -11.60 -8.38
C PRO A 107 -8.50 -12.15 -7.14
N GLN A 108 -9.71 -11.66 -6.84
CA GLN A 108 -10.48 -12.15 -5.69
C GLN A 108 -10.72 -13.67 -5.75
N GLU A 109 -10.57 -14.28 -6.93
CA GLU A 109 -10.68 -15.71 -7.18
C GLU A 109 -9.58 -16.18 -8.14
N ALA A 110 -8.91 -17.29 -7.83
CA ALA A 110 -7.87 -17.85 -8.69
C ALA A 110 -8.49 -18.41 -9.98
N VAL A 111 -8.22 -17.79 -11.11
CA VAL A 111 -8.67 -18.27 -12.43
C VAL A 111 -7.71 -19.36 -12.94
N PRO A 112 -8.21 -20.53 -13.38
CA PRO A 112 -7.38 -21.56 -13.99
C PRO A 112 -6.60 -21.04 -15.22
N PRO A 113 -5.37 -21.52 -15.47
CA PRO A 113 -4.52 -21.05 -16.57
C PRO A 113 -5.18 -21.11 -17.96
N GLU A 114 -5.95 -22.17 -18.23
CA GLU A 114 -6.64 -22.38 -19.50
C GLU A 114 -7.71 -21.31 -19.73
N GLU A 115 -8.47 -20.95 -18.69
CA GLU A 115 -9.50 -19.92 -18.79
C GLU A 115 -8.90 -18.51 -18.94
N LEU A 116 -7.78 -18.25 -18.26
CA LEU A 116 -7.04 -17.00 -18.44
C LEU A 116 -6.49 -16.87 -19.86
N TYR A 117 -6.00 -17.96 -20.44
CA TYR A 117 -5.51 -18.00 -21.82
C TYR A 117 -6.61 -17.63 -22.82
N GLU A 118 -7.79 -18.26 -22.71
CA GLU A 118 -8.95 -17.97 -23.56
C GLU A 118 -9.39 -16.51 -23.45
N ARG A 119 -9.45 -15.97 -22.23
CA ARG A 119 -9.82 -14.56 -22.00
C ARG A 119 -8.82 -13.57 -22.61
N LEU A 120 -7.53 -13.90 -22.63
CA LEU A 120 -6.47 -13.05 -23.18
C LEU A 120 -6.27 -13.21 -24.69
N HIS A 121 -6.83 -14.23 -25.31
CA HIS A 121 -6.64 -14.51 -26.74
C HIS A 121 -7.06 -13.34 -27.65
N PRO A 122 -8.25 -12.72 -27.48
CA PRO A 122 -8.68 -11.62 -28.35
C PRO A 122 -7.75 -10.40 -28.28
N PHE A 123 -7.19 -10.11 -27.10
CA PHE A 123 -6.24 -9.00 -26.92
C PHE A 123 -4.92 -9.28 -27.64
N LYS A 124 -4.40 -10.51 -27.55
CA LYS A 124 -3.18 -10.91 -28.25
C LYS A 124 -3.32 -10.79 -29.78
N GLU A 125 -4.48 -11.15 -30.32
CA GLU A 125 -4.75 -11.00 -31.76
C GLU A 125 -4.77 -9.53 -32.19
N LEU A 126 -5.42 -8.66 -31.42
CA LEU A 126 -5.47 -7.21 -31.71
C LEU A 126 -4.08 -6.57 -31.65
N VAL A 127 -3.27 -6.89 -30.65
CA VAL A 127 -1.90 -6.39 -30.53
C VAL A 127 -1.01 -6.92 -31.66
N ALA A 128 -1.15 -8.20 -32.02
CA ALA A 128 -0.41 -8.77 -33.14
C ALA A 128 -0.81 -8.16 -34.49
N ASP A 129 -2.06 -7.74 -34.66
CA ASP A 129 -2.51 -6.99 -35.85
C ASP A 129 -1.96 -5.56 -35.87
N ASP A 130 -1.98 -4.87 -34.72
CA ASP A 130 -1.44 -3.53 -34.57
C ASP A 130 0.07 -3.47 -34.85
N ILE A 131 0.86 -4.41 -34.30
CA ILE A 131 2.30 -4.50 -34.57
C ILE A 131 2.59 -4.79 -36.05
N ARG A 132 1.78 -5.65 -36.70
CA ARG A 132 1.92 -5.93 -38.14
C ARG A 132 1.61 -4.71 -38.99
N ARG A 133 0.58 -3.93 -38.61
CA ARG A 133 0.19 -2.70 -39.30
C ARG A 133 1.23 -1.60 -39.11
N ALA A 134 1.71 -1.39 -37.88
CA ALA A 134 2.76 -0.43 -37.57
C ALA A 134 4.07 -0.73 -38.32
N GLY A 135 4.45 -2.01 -38.44
CA GLY A 135 5.63 -2.42 -39.21
C GLY A 135 5.46 -2.36 -40.73
N SER A 136 4.26 -2.09 -41.24
CA SER A 136 3.98 -1.97 -42.69
C SER A 136 3.95 -0.50 -43.17
N ASP A 137 3.92 0.47 -42.25
CA ASP A 137 3.88 1.90 -42.56
C ASP A 137 5.29 2.55 -42.62
N ASP A 138 6.36 1.81 -42.32
CA ASP A 138 7.77 2.25 -42.40
C ASP A 138 8.45 2.00 -43.77
N ASP A 139 7.72 1.44 -44.76
CA ASP A 139 8.19 1.29 -46.14
C ASP A 139 7.58 2.37 -47.07
N GLU A 140 7.89 3.65 -46.83
CA GLU A 140 7.81 4.67 -47.87
C GLU A 140 9.22 4.91 -48.46
N PRO A 141 9.56 4.34 -49.63
CA PRO A 141 10.74 4.79 -50.35
C PRO A 141 10.43 6.16 -50.95
N ASP A 142 11.06 7.16 -50.36
CA ASP A 142 11.38 8.48 -50.92
C ASP A 142 11.46 8.43 -52.46
N ARG A 143 10.46 8.99 -53.14
CA ARG A 143 10.51 9.27 -54.57
C ARG A 143 10.84 10.75 -54.75
N SER A 144 12.09 10.97 -55.13
CA SER A 144 12.65 12.21 -55.69
C SER A 144 11.86 12.76 -56.87
#